data_AF-A0AA95HEI6-F1
#
_entry.id   AF-A0AA95HEI6-F1
#
_cell.length_a   1.000
_cell.length_b   1.000
_cell.length_c   1.000
_cell.angle_alpha   90.00
_cell.angle_beta   90.00
_cell.angle_gamma   90.00
#
_symmetry.space_group_name_H-M   'P 1'
#
loop_
_entity.id
_entity.type
_entity.pdbx_description
1 polymer ?
#
loop_
_entity_poly.entity_id
_entity_poly.type
_entity_poly.pdbx_seq_one_letter_code
_entity_poly.pdbx_strand_id
1 'polypeptide(L)'
;MTVEYAYNPQCECITGIKVIKQTETPGLGDKVITDKHFVANFDKLEAKVNAAGDALANAIVAVKHGAKQNPWEIDAISGATISSKAIAKGLNNSAQDVLPKVVPLLPQIEGAQP
;
A
#
# COMPACT_ATOMS: atom_id res chain seq x y z
N MET A 1 14.47 0.16 0.43
CA MET A 1 13.52 -0.88 0.01
C MET A 1 12.70 -0.30 -1.13
N THR A 2 12.48 -1.05 -2.20
CA THR A 2 11.62 -0.69 -3.35
C THR A 2 10.44 -1.64 -3.37
N VAL A 3 9.23 -1.10 -3.48
CA VAL A 3 7.97 -1.84 -3.45
C VAL A 3 7.12 -1.41 -4.64
N GLU A 4 6.54 -2.38 -5.33
CA GLU A 4 5.49 -2.20 -6.33
C GLU A 4 4.15 -2.64 -5.73
N TYR A 5 3.05 -2.06 -6.21
CA TYR A 5 1.72 -2.44 -5.76
C TYR A 5 0.73 -2.46 -6.93
N ALA A 6 -0.29 -3.31 -6.80
CA ALA A 6 -1.42 -3.33 -7.70
C ALA A 6 -2.54 -2.46 -7.13
N TYR A 7 -3.08 -1.55 -7.93
CA TYR A 7 -4.24 -0.74 -7.57
C TYR A 7 -5.46 -1.18 -8.39
N ASN A 8 -6.59 -1.35 -7.73
CA ASN A 8 -7.86 -1.72 -8.35
C ASN A 8 -8.84 -0.53 -8.23
N PRO A 9 -9.24 0.09 -9.36
CA PRO A 9 -10.19 1.20 -9.39
C PRO A 9 -11.57 0.89 -8.80
N GLN A 10 -12.06 -0.34 -8.95
CA GLN A 10 -13.43 -0.72 -8.57
C GLN A 10 -13.61 -0.73 -7.04
N CYS A 11 -12.56 -1.03 -6.28
CA CYS A 11 -12.56 -0.93 -4.82
C CYS A 11 -11.82 0.30 -4.27
N GLU A 12 -11.16 1.06 -5.16
CA GLU A 12 -10.22 2.13 -4.84
C GLU A 12 -9.17 1.70 -3.81
N CYS A 13 -8.57 0.53 -4.06
CA CYS A 13 -7.75 -0.16 -3.08
C CYS A 13 -6.51 -0.79 -3.71
N ILE A 14 -5.46 -0.92 -2.90
CA ILE A 14 -4.31 -1.75 -3.20
C ILE A 14 -4.69 -3.21 -2.91
N THR A 15 -4.46 -4.09 -3.89
CA THR A 15 -4.82 -5.52 -3.83
C THR A 15 -3.61 -6.46 -3.76
N GLY A 16 -2.42 -5.90 -3.59
CA GLY A 16 -1.20 -6.65 -3.40
C GLY A 16 0.04 -5.79 -3.54
N ILE A 17 1.15 -6.28 -2.97
CA ILE A 17 2.46 -5.63 -3.10
C ILE A 17 3.53 -6.65 -3.49
N LYS A 18 4.61 -6.15 -4.07
CA LYS A 18 5.83 -6.92 -4.33
C LYS A 18 7.05 -6.12 -3.91
N VAL A 19 7.87 -6.69 -3.03
CA VAL A 19 9.16 -6.11 -2.67
C VAL A 19 10.18 -6.48 -3.76
N ILE A 20 10.65 -5.48 -4.51
CA ILE A 20 11.56 -5.66 -5.65
C ILE A 20 13.03 -5.61 -5.22
N LYS A 21 13.34 -4.73 -4.25
CA LYS A 21 14.70 -4.57 -3.74
C LYS A 21 14.66 -4.27 -2.25
N GLN A 22 15.45 -4.99 -1.48
CA GLN A 22 15.69 -4.72 -0.06
C GLN A 22 17.18 -4.84 0.25
N THR A 23 17.64 -4.05 1.21
CA THR A 23 19.03 -4.05 1.68
C THR A 23 19.13 -4.57 3.12
N GLU A 24 18.07 -5.23 3.60
CA GLU A 24 18.03 -5.75 4.97
C GLU A 24 18.79 -7.07 5.10
N THR A 25 19.31 -7.30 6.31
CA THR A 25 19.96 -8.56 6.68
C THR A 25 18.94 -9.70 6.64
N PRO A 26 19.27 -10.86 6.02
CA PRO A 26 18.37 -12.01 6.00
C PRO A 26 17.90 -12.42 7.40
N GLY A 27 16.61 -12.73 7.55
CA GLY A 27 16.00 -13.25 8.78
C GLY A 27 15.21 -12.26 9.63
N LEU A 28 15.31 -10.94 9.39
CA LEU A 28 14.55 -9.92 10.14
C LEU A 28 13.62 -9.08 9.26
N GLY A 29 14.13 -8.59 8.12
CA GLY A 29 13.41 -7.68 7.21
C GLY A 29 12.52 -8.34 6.16
N ASP A 30 12.81 -9.59 5.87
CA ASP A 30 12.17 -10.44 4.87
C ASP A 30 10.84 -11.04 5.34
N LYS A 31 10.50 -10.89 6.63
CA LYS A 31 9.16 -11.25 7.14
C LYS A 31 8.05 -10.47 6.45
N VAL A 32 8.31 -9.26 5.97
CA VAL A 32 7.32 -8.49 5.19
C VAL A 32 6.93 -9.16 3.86
N ILE A 33 7.69 -10.16 3.41
CA ILE A 33 7.43 -10.94 2.19
C ILE A 33 6.69 -12.24 2.52
N THR A 34 6.96 -12.84 3.68
CA THR A 34 6.53 -14.21 4.01
C THR A 34 5.47 -14.29 5.11
N ASP A 35 5.35 -13.26 5.95
CA ASP A 35 4.37 -13.21 7.03
C ASP A 35 2.96 -13.03 6.46
N LYS A 36 2.12 -14.07 6.63
CA LYS A 36 0.77 -14.10 6.06
C LYS A 36 -0.14 -13.02 6.62
N HIS A 37 0.00 -12.66 7.90
CA HIS A 37 -0.81 -11.60 8.51
C HIS A 37 -0.43 -10.25 7.94
N PHE A 38 0.87 -10.02 7.73
CA PHE A 38 1.34 -8.80 7.11
C PHE A 38 0.89 -8.69 5.65
N VAL A 39 1.06 -9.75 4.86
CA VAL A 39 0.67 -9.78 3.44
C VAL A 39 -0.84 -9.57 3.28
N ALA A 40 -1.67 -10.13 4.17
CA ALA A 40 -3.12 -9.95 4.16
C ALA A 40 -3.58 -8.48 4.34
N ASN A 41 -2.72 -7.58 4.84
CA ASN A 41 -3.05 -6.15 4.86
C ASN A 41 -3.34 -5.62 3.45
N PHE A 42 -2.72 -6.19 2.43
CA PHE A 42 -2.74 -5.70 1.05
C PHE A 42 -3.80 -6.39 0.19
N ASP A 43 -4.60 -7.32 0.71
CA ASP A 43 -5.71 -7.91 -0.05
C ASP A 43 -6.75 -6.86 -0.43
N LYS A 44 -6.92 -5.85 0.44
CA LYS A 44 -7.85 -4.72 0.24
C LYS A 44 -7.46 -3.51 1.09
N LEU A 45 -6.25 -2.97 0.87
CA LEU A 45 -5.79 -1.77 1.56
C LEU A 45 -6.39 -0.53 0.90
N GLU A 46 -7.21 0.23 1.62
CA GLU A 46 -7.89 1.40 1.05
C GLU A 46 -6.89 2.49 0.61
N ALA A 47 -7.05 2.97 -0.62
CA ALA A 47 -6.22 4.01 -1.23
C ALA A 47 -7.09 4.94 -2.08
N LYS A 48 -8.18 5.44 -1.48
CA LYS A 48 -9.13 6.35 -2.12
C LYS A 48 -8.54 7.73 -2.28
N VAL A 49 -8.86 8.40 -3.39
CA VAL A 49 -8.61 9.82 -3.56
C VAL A 49 -9.72 10.60 -2.83
N ASN A 50 -9.38 11.74 -2.24
CA ASN A 50 -10.32 12.60 -1.54
C ASN A 50 -11.32 13.27 -2.52
N ALA A 51 -12.33 13.94 -2.00
CA ALA A 51 -13.33 14.63 -2.81
C ALA A 51 -12.76 15.79 -3.67
N ALA A 52 -11.61 16.36 -3.28
CA ALA A 52 -10.93 17.40 -4.05
C ALA A 52 -10.13 16.83 -5.24
N GLY A 53 -9.87 15.53 -5.26
CA GLY A 53 -9.11 14.87 -6.32
C GLY A 53 -7.60 15.08 -6.24
N ASP A 54 -7.07 15.65 -5.15
CA ASP A 54 -5.68 16.13 -5.07
C ASP A 54 -4.77 15.33 -4.11
N ALA A 55 -5.36 14.46 -3.28
CA ALA A 55 -4.65 13.63 -2.31
C ALA A 55 -5.48 12.40 -1.93
N LEU A 56 -4.91 11.48 -1.17
CA LEU A 56 -5.68 10.38 -0.58
C LEU A 56 -6.68 10.90 0.46
N ALA A 57 -7.85 10.26 0.53
CA ALA A 57 -8.85 10.50 1.56
C ALA A 57 -8.29 10.20 2.96
N ASN A 58 -7.47 9.14 3.07
CA ASN A 58 -6.74 8.80 4.28
C ASN A 58 -5.29 8.43 3.91
N ALA A 59 -4.33 8.88 4.73
CA ALA A 59 -2.94 8.47 4.56
C ALA A 59 -2.77 6.99 4.92
N ILE A 60 -2.06 6.24 4.09
CA ILE A 60 -1.69 4.85 4.41
C ILE A 60 -0.66 4.88 5.52
N VAL A 61 -0.94 4.22 6.65
CA VAL A 61 -0.07 4.24 7.83
C VAL A 61 0.13 2.86 8.42
N ALA A 62 1.34 2.60 8.91
CA ALA A 62 1.60 1.40 9.71
C ALA A 62 1.25 1.66 11.18
N VAL A 63 0.45 0.78 11.76
CA VAL A 63 0.09 0.78 13.18
C VAL A 63 0.79 -0.36 13.91
N LYS A 64 0.76 -0.34 15.25
CA LYS A 64 1.32 -1.45 16.05
C LYS A 64 0.58 -2.75 15.74
N HIS A 65 1.28 -3.88 15.84
CA HIS A 65 0.68 -5.20 15.66
C HIS A 65 -0.59 -5.38 16.52
N GLY A 66 -1.66 -5.87 15.91
CA GLY A 66 -2.98 -6.02 16.53
C GLY A 66 -3.74 -4.71 16.77
N ALA A 67 -3.24 -3.57 16.30
CA ALA A 67 -3.86 -2.26 16.56
C ALA A 67 -4.62 -1.69 15.35
N LYS A 68 -4.62 -2.38 14.20
CA LYS A 68 -5.39 -1.97 13.01
C LYS A 68 -6.88 -1.88 13.32
N GLN A 69 -7.44 -0.70 13.06
CA GLN A 69 -8.87 -0.39 13.19
C GLN A 69 -9.47 0.07 11.87
N ASN A 70 -8.65 0.59 10.95
CA ASN A 70 -9.11 1.22 9.72
C ASN A 70 -8.60 0.49 8.45
N PRO A 71 -9.33 0.58 7.33
CA PRO A 71 -8.97 -0.14 6.10
C PRO A 71 -7.74 0.41 5.37
N TRP A 72 -7.31 1.66 5.66
CA TRP A 72 -6.07 2.27 5.12
C TRP A 72 -4.84 2.00 6.00
N GLU A 73 -5.00 1.31 7.13
CA GLU A 73 -3.91 0.98 8.04
C GLU A 73 -3.26 -0.36 7.67
N ILE A 74 -1.95 -0.45 7.91
CA ILE A 74 -1.16 -1.68 7.79
C ILE A 74 -0.81 -2.14 9.21
N ASP A 75 -1.29 -3.32 9.58
CA ASP A 75 -0.90 -3.94 10.83
C ASP A 75 0.57 -4.39 10.76
N ALA A 76 1.44 -3.77 11.56
CA ALA A 76 2.87 -4.05 11.51
C ALA A 76 3.21 -5.45 12.07
N ILE A 77 4.37 -5.97 11.67
CA ILE A 77 4.92 -7.20 12.23
C ILE A 77 5.63 -6.88 13.55
N SER A 78 5.29 -7.61 14.62
CA SER A 78 6.03 -7.52 15.89
C SER A 78 7.50 -7.90 15.68
N GLY A 79 8.42 -7.02 16.10
CA GLY A 79 9.87 -7.21 15.91
C GLY A 79 10.41 -6.80 14.53
N ALA A 80 9.56 -6.38 13.58
CA ALA A 80 9.97 -5.85 12.27
C ALA A 80 9.23 -4.52 11.95
N THR A 81 9.13 -3.65 12.96
CA THR A 81 8.41 -2.37 12.89
C THR A 81 9.04 -1.39 11.90
N ILE A 82 10.37 -1.39 11.75
CA ILE A 82 11.07 -0.47 10.84
C ILE A 82 10.73 -0.81 9.39
N SER A 83 10.82 -2.08 9.00
CA SER A 83 10.47 -2.57 7.66
C SER A 83 8.98 -2.33 7.36
N SER A 84 8.09 -2.62 8.32
CA SER A 84 6.65 -2.37 8.20
C SER A 84 6.36 -0.88 7.92
N LYS A 85 7.00 0.03 8.67
CA LYS A 85 6.86 1.48 8.48
C LYS A 85 7.46 1.96 7.16
N ALA A 86 8.57 1.36 6.72
CA ALA A 86 9.19 1.71 5.45
C ALA A 86 8.27 1.39 4.26
N ILE A 87 7.61 0.23 4.28
CA ILE A 87 6.61 -0.14 3.27
C ILE A 87 5.43 0.82 3.31
N ALA A 88 4.82 1.05 4.48
CA ALA A 88 3.69 1.97 4.61
C ALA A 88 4.00 3.37 4.09
N LYS A 89 5.17 3.92 4.45
CA LYS A 89 5.64 5.22 3.95
C LYS A 89 5.82 5.22 2.44
N GLY A 90 6.42 4.16 1.88
CA GLY A 90 6.62 4.05 0.43
C GLY A 90 5.30 4.02 -0.33
N LEU A 91 4.35 3.19 0.11
CA LEU A 91 3.02 3.11 -0.47
C LEU A 91 2.27 4.42 -0.36
N ASN A 92 2.23 5.03 0.83
CA ASN A 92 1.58 6.31 1.04
C ASN A 92 2.14 7.40 0.12
N ASN A 93 3.46 7.56 0.10
CA ASN A 93 4.09 8.61 -0.71
C ASN A 93 3.83 8.42 -2.20
N SER A 94 3.93 7.18 -2.69
CA SER A 94 3.64 6.89 -4.10
C SER A 94 2.17 7.10 -4.43
N ALA A 95 1.25 6.61 -3.59
CA ALA A 95 -0.18 6.72 -3.84
C ALA A 95 -0.66 8.18 -3.76
N GLN A 96 -0.13 8.97 -2.82
CA GLN A 96 -0.39 10.42 -2.74
C GLN A 96 0.07 11.17 -4.00
N ASP A 97 1.17 10.76 -4.62
CA ASP A 97 1.68 11.44 -5.82
C ASP A 97 1.01 10.95 -7.11
N VAL A 98 0.71 9.65 -7.20
CA VAL A 98 0.29 9.00 -8.45
C VAL A 98 -1.23 8.94 -8.59
N LEU A 99 -1.97 8.53 -7.55
CA LEU A 99 -3.41 8.28 -7.68
C LEU A 99 -4.23 9.54 -8.02
N PRO A 100 -3.95 10.74 -7.46
CA PRO A 100 -4.61 11.98 -7.88
C PRO A 100 -4.45 12.29 -9.38
N LYS A 101 -3.36 11.84 -10.00
CA LYS A 101 -3.09 12.06 -11.43
C LYS A 101 -3.72 10.98 -12.31
N VAL A 102 -3.71 9.72 -11.85
CA VAL A 102 -4.16 8.56 -12.63
C VAL A 102 -5.66 8.36 -12.54
N VAL A 103 -6.26 8.50 -11.35
CA VAL A 103 -7.69 8.19 -11.13
C VAL A 103 -8.62 8.96 -12.09
N PRO A 104 -8.44 10.27 -12.33
CA PRO A 104 -9.27 11.01 -13.30
C PRO A 104 -9.15 10.52 -14.75
N LEU A 105 -8.06 9.82 -15.08
CA LEU A 105 -7.77 9.31 -16.42
C LEU A 105 -8.25 7.87 -16.61
N LEU A 106 -8.62 7.14 -15.55
CA LEU A 106 -9.04 5.74 -15.63
C LEU A 106 -10.15 5.49 -16.67
N PRO A 107 -11.20 6.33 -16.81
CA PRO A 107 -12.23 6.12 -17.84
C PRO A 107 -11.66 6.09 -19.27
N GLN A 108 -10.53 6.77 -19.51
CA GLN A 108 -9.87 6.84 -20.82
C GLN A 108 -8.98 5.62 -21.07
N ILE A 109 -8.47 5.00 -20.00
CA ILE A 109 -7.55 3.87 -20.05
C ILE A 109 -8.33 2.55 -20.11
N GLU A 110 -9.43 2.44 -19.37
CA GLU A 110 -10.29 1.24 -19.37
C GLU A 110 -11.09 1.09 -20.66
N GLY A 111 -11.40 2.20 -21.35
CA GLY A 111 -12.02 2.20 -22.68
C GLY A 111 -11.07 1.90 -23.84
N ALA A 112 -9.76 1.96 -23.61
CA ALA A 112 -8.75 1.56 -24.57
C ALA A 112 -8.51 0.04 -24.47
N GLN A 113 -9.46 -0.76 -24.96
CA GLN A 113 -9.18 -2.18 -25.20
C GLN A 113 -8.08 -2.30 -26.27
N PRO A 114 -7.12 -3.23 -26.12
CA PRO A 114 -6.11 -3.51 -27.14
C PRO A 114 -6.71 -3.99 -28.47
#